data_AF-A0A7G2ISK8-F1
#
_entry.id   AF-A0A7G2ISK8-F1
#
_cell.length_a   1.000
_cell.length_b   1.000
_cell.length_c   1.000
_cell.angle_alpha   90.00
_cell.angle_beta   90.00
_cell.angle_gamma   90.00
#
_symmetry.space_group_name_H-M   'P 1'
#
loop_
_entity.id
_entity.type
_entity.pdbx_description
1 polymer ?
#
loop_
_entity_poly.entity_id
_entity_poly.type
_entity_poly.pdbx_seq_one_letter_code
_entity_poly.pdbx_strand_id
1 'polypeptide(L)'
;MLNITTITRQRVDKVVDYYADGADDYYAKDGNAMQWQGAGAEELGLTGEVEQKRFAKLLDGKVTDDISVMRKTANSESKERLGYDLTFSAPKGVTLQALVNGDKRIIEAHDRAVTKAIEEAERLALGRFTVNKKTHVENTNKLIVGKFRHETSRELDPDLHTHAFVMNLTKTSDGKWRSLTNDGIVNSLTLLGNVYKSELARELELAGYNLRYDRNGTFDLAHFSQEQIAQFSQRSQQIEAELAKNGLSRETASHEQKMRPR
;
A
#
# COMPACT_ATOMS: atom_id res chain seq x y z
N MET A 1 -4.25 -9.00 -3.33
CA MET A 1 -5.36 -8.12 -2.90
C MET A 1 -4.81 -6.71 -2.74
N LEU A 2 -5.62 -5.68 -2.99
CA LEU A 2 -5.26 -4.29 -2.70
C LEU A 2 -6.35 -3.66 -1.83
N ASN A 3 -5.95 -3.04 -0.73
CA ASN A 3 -6.82 -2.22 0.12
C ASN A 3 -6.26 -0.81 0.26
N ILE A 4 -7.11 0.16 0.61
CA ILE A 4 -6.69 1.53 0.94
C ILE A 4 -7.16 1.93 2.32
N THR A 5 -6.27 2.57 3.08
CA THR A 5 -6.62 3.22 4.34
C THR A 5 -6.17 4.68 4.30
N THR A 6 -7.07 5.61 4.65
CA THR A 6 -6.67 7.01 4.83
C THR A 6 -6.05 7.18 6.21
N ILE A 7 -4.81 7.62 6.27
CA ILE A 7 -4.09 7.86 7.52
C ILE A 7 -4.27 9.32 7.90
N THR A 8 -5.00 9.57 8.98
CA THR A 8 -5.20 10.90 9.53
C THR A 8 -4.16 11.23 10.58
N ARG A 9 -4.07 12.52 10.93
CA ARG A 9 -3.12 13.02 11.91
C ARG A 9 -3.31 12.30 13.24
N GLN A 10 -2.21 11.74 13.69
CA GLN A 10 -2.00 11.07 14.95
C GLN A 10 -0.53 11.27 15.31
N ARG A 11 -0.11 10.72 16.45
CA ARG A 11 1.29 10.73 16.86
C ARG A 11 2.20 10.18 15.73
N VAL A 12 3.09 11.02 15.19
CA VAL A 12 3.93 10.68 14.03
C VAL A 12 4.89 9.54 14.36
N ASP A 13 5.42 9.50 15.59
CA ASP A 13 6.20 8.38 16.12
C ASP A 13 5.46 7.05 15.92
N LYS A 14 4.19 6.97 16.34
CA LYS A 14 3.39 5.76 16.17
C LYS A 14 3.19 5.36 14.71
N VAL A 15 3.09 6.33 13.80
CA VAL A 15 2.92 6.05 12.37
C VAL A 15 4.21 5.48 11.80
N VAL A 16 5.34 6.11 12.12
CA VAL A 16 6.66 5.66 11.68
C VAL A 16 6.94 4.27 12.22
N ASP A 17 6.74 4.05 13.52
CA ASP A 17 6.96 2.76 14.17
C ASP A 17 6.09 1.66 13.53
N TYR A 18 4.80 1.94 13.27
CA TYR A 18 3.90 0.97 12.64
C TYR A 18 4.40 0.46 11.28
N TYR A 19 4.97 1.35 10.46
CA TYR A 19 5.48 0.96 9.14
C TYR A 19 6.89 0.37 9.20
N ALA A 20 7.70 0.83 10.14
CA ALA A 20 9.09 0.38 10.33
C ALA A 20 9.21 -0.95 11.08
N ASP A 21 8.17 -1.43 11.75
CA ASP A 21 8.18 -2.67 12.55
C ASP A 21 8.60 -3.91 11.73
N GLY A 22 8.20 -3.97 10.45
CA GLY A 22 8.63 -5.04 9.54
C GLY A 22 10.11 -5.01 9.15
N ALA A 23 10.90 -4.04 9.60
CA ALA A 23 12.36 -4.04 9.39
C ALA A 23 13.06 -5.22 10.09
N ASP A 24 12.42 -5.80 11.11
CA ASP A 24 12.95 -6.97 11.84
C ASP A 24 12.57 -8.31 11.17
N ASP A 25 11.75 -8.29 10.12
CA ASP A 25 11.37 -9.49 9.36
C ASP A 25 12.60 -10.16 8.70
N TYR A 26 12.52 -11.47 8.49
CA TYR A 26 13.68 -12.29 8.14
C TYR A 26 14.30 -11.88 6.79
N TYR A 27 13.47 -11.62 5.77
CA TYR A 27 13.95 -11.13 4.46
C TYR A 27 13.96 -9.61 4.35
N ALA A 28 13.66 -8.87 5.42
CA ALA A 28 13.85 -7.42 5.46
C ALA A 28 15.33 -7.03 5.60
N LYS A 29 16.15 -7.91 6.19
CA LYS A 29 17.60 -7.71 6.37
C LYS A 29 18.41 -7.65 5.07
N ASP A 30 17.81 -8.02 3.94
CA ASP A 30 18.42 -7.89 2.61
C ASP A 30 18.41 -6.42 2.10
N GLY A 31 17.95 -5.45 2.90
CA GLY A 31 18.08 -4.00 2.64
C GLY A 31 17.04 -3.39 1.69
N ASN A 32 16.11 -4.21 1.18
CA ASN A 32 15.13 -3.81 0.16
C ASN A 32 13.68 -3.73 0.66
N ALA A 33 13.42 -3.95 1.95
CA ALA A 33 12.05 -3.95 2.49
C ALA A 33 11.43 -2.55 2.61
N MET A 34 12.25 -1.51 2.77
CA MET A 34 11.80 -0.13 2.93
C MET A 34 12.34 0.73 1.79
N GLN A 35 11.53 1.09 0.80
CA GLN A 35 12.03 1.75 -0.42
C GLN A 35 11.14 2.92 -0.85
N TRP A 36 11.77 4.04 -1.20
CA TRP A 36 11.10 5.18 -1.85
C TRP A 36 10.73 4.84 -3.30
N GLN A 37 9.61 5.41 -3.76
CA GLN A 37 9.18 5.37 -5.14
C GLN A 37 8.38 6.62 -5.52
N GLY A 38 8.46 6.99 -6.80
CA GLY A 38 7.64 8.02 -7.45
C GLY A 38 8.46 9.22 -7.90
N ALA A 39 8.04 9.84 -8.99
CA ALA A 39 8.68 11.03 -9.57
C ALA A 39 8.70 12.21 -8.58
N GLY A 40 7.71 12.30 -7.68
CA GLY A 40 7.73 13.28 -6.60
C GLY A 40 8.78 12.98 -5.54
N ALA A 41 9.04 11.70 -5.26
CA ALA A 41 10.13 11.28 -4.36
C ALA A 41 11.50 11.61 -4.98
N GLU A 42 11.69 11.25 -6.25
CA GLU A 42 12.92 11.55 -7.01
C GLU A 42 13.24 13.04 -7.05
N GLU A 43 12.23 13.90 -7.26
CA GLU A 43 12.39 15.36 -7.26
C GLU A 43 12.85 15.92 -5.90
N LEU A 44 12.59 15.19 -4.82
CA LEU A 44 13.07 15.51 -3.47
C LEU A 44 14.39 14.81 -3.11
N GLY A 45 15.01 14.08 -4.05
CA GLY A 45 16.20 13.27 -3.81
C GLY A 45 15.93 12.05 -2.91
N LEU A 46 14.68 11.60 -2.82
CA LEU A 46 14.26 10.45 -2.03
C LEU A 46 14.34 9.20 -2.90
N THR A 47 15.50 8.55 -2.90
CA THR A 47 15.77 7.32 -3.65
C THR A 47 16.35 6.27 -2.74
N GLY A 48 16.06 4.99 -3.01
CA GLY A 48 16.55 3.88 -2.19
C GLY A 48 15.80 3.77 -0.87
N GLU A 49 16.54 3.49 0.20
CA GLU A 49 15.95 3.16 1.50
C GLU A 49 15.15 4.31 2.14
N VAL A 50 14.03 3.98 2.79
CA VAL A 50 13.25 4.96 3.54
C VAL A 50 13.90 5.26 4.90
N GLU A 51 14.56 6.41 5.00
CA GLU A 51 15.02 6.91 6.31
C GLU A 51 13.80 7.34 7.17
N GLN A 52 13.62 6.69 8.32
CA GLN A 52 12.51 6.95 9.25
C GLN A 52 12.38 8.43 9.65
N LYS A 53 13.51 9.11 9.92
CA LYS A 53 13.52 10.55 10.25
C LYS A 53 13.01 11.41 9.09
N ARG A 54 13.36 11.06 7.86
CA ARG A 54 12.89 11.78 6.67
C ARG A 54 11.41 11.53 6.43
N PHE A 55 10.96 10.28 6.59
CA PHE A 55 9.54 9.92 6.54
C PHE A 55 8.74 10.71 7.59
N ALA A 56 9.20 10.77 8.84
CA ALA A 56 8.57 11.55 9.91
C ALA A 56 8.43 13.05 9.55
N LYS A 57 9.49 13.67 9.01
CA LYS A 57 9.45 15.07 8.56
C LYS A 57 8.39 15.30 7.47
N LEU A 58 8.27 14.37 6.53
CA LEU A 58 7.27 14.45 5.46
C LEU A 58 5.84 14.29 6.01
N LEU A 59 5.63 13.43 7.01
CA LEU A 59 4.34 13.29 7.71
C LEU A 59 3.98 14.57 8.49
N ASP A 60 4.97 15.30 8.98
CA ASP A 60 4.83 16.66 9.52
C ASP A 60 4.71 17.73 8.42
N GLY A 61 4.53 17.36 7.16
CA GLY A 61 4.38 18.29 6.05
C GLY A 61 5.61 19.15 5.76
N LYS A 62 6.80 18.81 6.30
CA LYS A 62 8.08 19.46 5.99
C LYS A 62 8.67 18.84 4.74
N VAL A 63 8.36 19.44 3.59
CA VAL A 63 8.73 18.94 2.27
C VAL A 63 10.22 19.15 2.03
N THR A 64 10.72 20.36 2.29
CA THR A 64 12.15 20.69 2.35
C THR A 64 12.40 21.55 3.59
N ASP A 65 13.64 21.96 3.84
CA ASP A 65 13.94 22.84 4.98
C ASP A 65 13.20 24.19 4.88
N ASP A 66 12.92 24.66 3.66
CA ASP A 66 12.23 25.93 3.39
C ASP A 66 10.74 25.78 3.04
N ILE A 67 10.27 24.56 2.72
CA ILE A 67 8.89 24.33 2.26
C ILE A 67 8.13 23.46 3.26
N SER A 68 7.07 24.02 3.84
CA SER A 68 6.09 23.28 4.63
C SER A 68 4.67 23.49 4.11
N VAL A 69 3.92 22.39 3.98
CA VAL A 69 2.54 22.36 3.44
C VAL A 69 1.50 22.10 4.55
N MET A 70 1.90 22.13 5.83
CA MET A 70 1.02 21.89 6.96
C MET A 70 -0.19 22.83 6.97
N ARG A 71 -1.39 22.27 7.22
CA ARG A 71 -2.56 23.10 7.52
C ARG A 71 -2.55 23.44 9.00
N LYS A 72 -2.03 24.62 9.35
CA LYS A 72 -2.17 25.20 10.70
C LYS A 72 -3.61 25.67 10.96
N THR A 73 -4.58 24.77 11.05
CA THR A 73 -5.91 25.09 11.56
C THR A 73 -6.10 24.51 12.95
N ALA A 74 -6.14 25.39 13.95
CA ALA A 74 -6.15 25.11 15.39
C ALA A 74 -7.30 24.21 15.91
N ASN A 75 -8.28 23.86 15.07
CA ASN A 75 -9.48 23.10 15.45
C ASN A 75 -9.62 21.74 14.74
N SER A 76 -8.57 21.21 14.08
CA SER A 76 -8.73 20.00 13.25
C SER A 76 -7.59 18.98 13.32
N GLU A 77 -6.89 18.85 14.45
CA GLU A 77 -5.84 17.83 14.62
C GLU A 77 -6.34 16.39 14.35
N SER A 78 -7.65 16.11 14.39
CA SER A 78 -8.22 14.80 14.07
C SER A 78 -8.67 14.61 12.61
N LYS A 79 -8.62 15.64 11.75
CA LYS A 79 -9.12 15.57 10.36
C LYS A 79 -8.05 15.79 9.29
N GLU A 80 -6.84 16.20 9.66
CA GLU A 80 -5.75 16.33 8.69
C GLU A 80 -5.35 14.95 8.17
N ARG A 81 -5.21 14.82 6.85
CA ARG A 81 -4.79 13.56 6.20
C ARG A 81 -3.28 13.59 5.99
N LEU A 82 -2.56 12.64 6.57
CA LEU A 82 -1.12 12.45 6.38
C LEU A 82 -0.80 11.81 5.04
N GLY A 83 -1.64 10.84 4.64
CA GLY A 83 -1.44 10.08 3.42
C GLY A 83 -2.45 8.96 3.27
N TYR A 84 -2.15 8.08 2.33
CA TYR A 84 -2.97 6.93 1.96
C TYR A 84 -2.09 5.70 1.96
N ASP A 85 -2.50 4.70 2.72
CA ASP A 85 -1.83 3.40 2.77
C ASP A 85 -2.48 2.47 1.75
N LEU A 86 -1.73 2.13 0.70
CA LEU A 86 -2.10 1.12 -0.28
C LEU A 86 -1.46 -0.20 0.13
N THR A 87 -2.25 -1.10 0.72
CA THR A 87 -1.75 -2.39 1.21
C THR A 87 -1.94 -3.47 0.15
N PHE A 88 -0.83 -3.98 -0.39
CA PHE A 88 -0.79 -5.06 -1.37
C PHE A 88 -0.47 -6.37 -0.69
N SER A 89 -1.40 -7.34 -0.70
CA SER A 89 -1.19 -8.67 -0.12
C SER A 89 -1.08 -9.73 -1.20
N ALA A 90 -0.08 -10.61 -1.13
CA ALA A 90 0.02 -11.78 -2.01
C ALA A 90 -1.05 -12.84 -1.68
N PRO A 91 -1.42 -13.71 -2.63
CA PRO A 91 -2.19 -14.92 -2.33
C PRO A 91 -1.50 -15.79 -1.28
N LYS A 92 -2.27 -16.57 -0.51
CA LYS A 92 -1.72 -17.29 0.63
C LYS A 92 -0.73 -18.37 0.20
N GLY A 93 -1.01 -19.14 -0.85
CA GLY A 93 -0.05 -20.14 -1.36
C GLY A 93 1.23 -19.49 -1.89
N VAL A 94 1.13 -18.32 -2.53
CA VAL A 94 2.29 -17.50 -2.92
C VAL A 94 3.12 -17.10 -1.70
N THR A 95 2.47 -16.61 -0.64
CA THR A 95 3.14 -16.31 0.64
C THR A 95 3.83 -17.52 1.25
N LEU A 96 3.17 -18.68 1.29
CA LEU A 96 3.75 -19.91 1.83
C LEU A 96 4.99 -20.33 1.04
N GLN A 97 4.91 -20.27 -0.29
CA GLN A 97 6.05 -20.57 -1.15
C GLN A 97 7.22 -19.58 -0.97
N ALA A 98 6.93 -18.30 -0.75
CA ALA A 98 7.96 -17.30 -0.52
C ALA A 98 8.63 -17.49 0.85
N LEU A 99 7.85 -17.59 1.92
CA LEU A 99 8.36 -17.45 3.28
C LEU A 99 8.66 -18.79 3.96
N VAL A 100 7.81 -19.80 3.75
CA VAL A 100 7.97 -21.12 4.37
C VAL A 100 8.93 -21.98 3.55
N ASN A 101 8.77 -22.01 2.23
CA ASN A 101 9.71 -22.70 1.34
C ASN A 101 10.97 -21.88 1.04
N GLY A 102 10.99 -20.59 1.37
CA GLY A 102 12.15 -19.72 1.27
C GLY A 102 12.52 -19.28 -0.15
N ASP A 103 11.54 -19.20 -1.06
CA ASP A 103 11.80 -18.77 -2.44
C ASP A 103 11.83 -17.24 -2.56
N LYS A 104 13.04 -16.67 -2.44
CA LYS A 104 13.28 -15.22 -2.58
C LYS A 104 12.82 -14.64 -3.92
N ARG A 105 12.77 -15.45 -4.99
CA ARG A 105 12.33 -14.97 -6.32
C ARG A 105 10.88 -14.51 -6.30
N ILE A 106 10.05 -15.09 -5.43
CA ILE A 106 8.66 -14.68 -5.25
C ILE A 106 8.56 -13.35 -4.50
N ILE A 107 9.45 -13.10 -3.53
CA ILE A 107 9.52 -11.82 -2.82
C ILE A 107 9.84 -10.71 -3.83
N GLU A 108 10.82 -10.93 -4.70
CA GLU A 108 11.15 -9.97 -5.76
C GLU A 108 10.01 -9.81 -6.79
N ALA A 109 9.32 -10.90 -7.13
CA ALA A 109 8.14 -10.85 -8.00
C ALA A 109 7.02 -9.99 -7.38
N HIS A 110 6.80 -10.12 -6.07
CA HIS A 110 5.87 -9.28 -5.32
C HIS A 110 6.30 -7.80 -5.37
N ASP A 111 7.57 -7.50 -5.10
CA ASP A 111 8.10 -6.13 -5.13
C ASP A 111 7.95 -5.49 -6.52
N ARG A 112 8.21 -6.25 -7.60
CA ARG A 112 8.01 -5.80 -8.98
C ARG A 112 6.54 -5.51 -9.28
N ALA A 113 5.64 -6.40 -8.85
CA ALA A 113 4.20 -6.21 -9.03
C ALA A 113 3.67 -4.97 -8.27
N VAL A 114 4.13 -4.75 -7.04
CA VAL A 114 3.81 -3.55 -6.26
C VAL A 114 4.34 -2.29 -6.96
N THR A 115 5.58 -2.33 -7.43
CA THR A 115 6.21 -1.22 -8.15
C THR A 115 5.39 -0.82 -9.37
N LYS A 116 4.96 -1.80 -10.19
CA LYS A 116 4.12 -1.55 -11.38
C LYS A 116 2.74 -0.99 -11.04
N ALA A 117 2.11 -1.48 -9.97
CA ALA A 117 0.84 -0.92 -9.52
C ALA A 117 0.98 0.53 -9.03
N ILE A 118 2.09 0.88 -8.38
CA ILE A 118 2.36 2.26 -7.95
C ILE A 118 2.68 3.17 -9.14
N GLU A 119 3.39 2.70 -10.16
CA GLU A 119 3.58 3.45 -11.42
C GLU A 119 2.22 3.82 -12.05
N GLU A 120 1.25 2.90 -12.05
CA GLU A 120 -0.09 3.19 -12.52
C GLU A 120 -0.85 4.14 -11.59
N ALA A 121 -0.70 4.00 -10.27
CA ALA A 121 -1.29 4.93 -9.31
C ALA A 121 -0.74 6.35 -9.45
N GLU A 122 0.54 6.50 -9.79
CA GLU A 122 1.18 7.80 -10.02
C GLU A 122 0.58 8.54 -11.20
N ARG A 123 0.21 7.83 -12.28
CA ARG A 123 -0.51 8.40 -13.43
C ARG A 123 -1.90 8.92 -13.09
N LEU A 124 -2.42 8.61 -11.90
CA LEU A 124 -3.73 9.05 -11.41
C LEU A 124 -3.60 10.17 -10.37
N ALA A 125 -2.39 10.67 -10.10
CA ALA A 125 -2.11 11.65 -9.07
C ALA A 125 -2.65 13.04 -9.45
N LEU A 126 -3.66 13.53 -8.73
CA LEU A 126 -4.26 14.83 -9.02
C LEU A 126 -3.85 15.91 -8.02
N GLY A 127 -3.57 17.10 -8.52
CA GLY A 127 -3.34 18.32 -7.76
C GLY A 127 -4.47 19.33 -7.98
N ARG A 128 -4.81 20.11 -6.96
CA ARG A 128 -5.84 21.16 -7.06
C ARG A 128 -5.33 22.49 -6.51
N PHE A 129 -5.56 23.57 -7.25
CA PHE A 129 -5.17 24.91 -6.84
C PHE A 129 -6.12 25.98 -7.42
N THR A 130 -6.17 27.15 -6.79
CA THR A 130 -7.05 28.26 -7.21
C THR A 130 -6.21 29.48 -7.58
N VAL A 131 -6.44 30.02 -8.77
CA VAL A 131 -5.82 31.26 -9.28
C VAL A 131 -6.93 32.17 -9.77
N ASN A 132 -6.93 33.44 -9.37
CA ASN A 132 -7.93 34.43 -9.81
C ASN A 132 -9.40 33.94 -9.66
N LYS A 133 -9.71 33.33 -8.51
CA LYS A 133 -11.02 32.72 -8.18
C LYS A 133 -11.44 31.54 -9.09
N LYS A 134 -10.56 31.04 -9.97
CA LYS A 134 -10.78 29.85 -10.77
C LYS A 134 -10.00 28.68 -10.19
N THR A 135 -10.69 27.58 -9.92
CA THR A 135 -10.07 26.34 -9.42
C THR A 135 -9.65 25.49 -10.60
N HIS A 136 -8.39 25.09 -10.58
CA HIS A 136 -7.76 24.19 -11.53
C HIS A 136 -7.52 22.84 -10.85
N VAL A 137 -7.80 21.77 -11.58
CA VAL A 137 -7.44 20.40 -11.23
C VAL A 137 -6.58 19.89 -12.38
N GLU A 138 -5.45 19.28 -12.05
CA GLU A 138 -4.52 18.76 -13.04
C GLU A 138 -3.96 17.41 -12.61
N ASN A 139 -3.55 16.64 -13.61
CA ASN A 139 -2.77 15.44 -13.38
C ASN A 139 -1.30 15.82 -13.19
N THR A 140 -0.79 15.55 -12.00
CA THR A 140 0.55 15.91 -11.57
C THR A 140 1.59 14.87 -11.96
N ASN A 141 1.15 13.60 -12.11
CA ASN A 141 2.01 12.43 -12.31
C ASN A 141 3.18 12.36 -11.33
N LYS A 142 2.97 12.80 -10.08
CA LYS A 142 4.00 12.86 -9.04
C LYS A 142 3.44 12.38 -7.72
N LEU A 143 3.90 11.21 -7.29
CA LEU A 143 3.69 10.72 -5.94
C LEU A 143 5.02 10.68 -5.18
N ILE A 144 4.89 10.72 -3.86
CA ILE A 144 5.96 10.34 -2.94
C ILE A 144 5.44 9.12 -2.20
N VAL A 145 6.05 7.96 -2.42
CA VAL A 145 5.59 6.69 -1.86
C VAL A 145 6.70 6.02 -1.07
N GLY A 146 6.47 5.78 0.23
CA GLY A 146 7.31 4.88 1.02
C GLY A 146 6.72 3.47 0.98
N LYS A 147 7.45 2.50 0.45
CA LYS A 147 7.06 1.08 0.45
C LYS A 147 7.67 0.39 1.65
N PHE A 148 6.88 -0.36 2.40
CA PHE A 148 7.29 -1.13 3.57
C PHE A 148 6.76 -2.56 3.42
N ARG A 149 7.63 -3.50 3.06
CA ARG A 149 7.29 -4.92 2.93
C ARG A 149 7.36 -5.61 4.29
N HIS A 150 6.30 -6.34 4.63
CA HIS A 150 6.14 -7.14 5.84
C HIS A 150 5.85 -8.60 5.46
N GLU A 151 6.16 -9.53 6.39
CA GLU A 151 6.13 -10.97 6.15
C GLU A 151 5.22 -11.74 7.10
N THR A 152 4.73 -11.10 8.16
CA THR A 152 3.90 -11.73 9.18
C THR A 152 2.60 -10.97 9.39
N SER A 153 1.54 -11.72 9.67
CA SER A 153 0.27 -11.13 10.11
C SER A 153 0.28 -10.88 11.62
N ARG A 154 -0.73 -10.17 12.12
CA ARG A 154 -0.93 -9.96 13.56
C ARG A 154 -1.08 -11.25 14.37
N GLU A 155 -1.60 -12.31 13.75
CA GLU A 155 -1.75 -13.63 14.36
C GLU A 155 -0.48 -14.49 14.17
N LEU A 156 0.62 -13.90 13.70
CA LEU A 156 1.91 -14.54 13.41
C LEU A 156 1.86 -15.59 12.28
N ASP A 157 0.74 -15.69 11.54
CA ASP A 157 0.71 -16.46 10.28
C ASP A 157 1.59 -15.79 9.22
N PRO A 158 2.27 -16.56 8.34
CA PRO A 158 2.98 -16.02 7.19
C PRO A 158 2.07 -15.16 6.32
N ASP A 159 2.47 -13.92 6.04
CA ASP A 159 1.70 -12.95 5.25
C ASP A 159 2.63 -12.00 4.48
N LEU A 160 2.91 -12.30 3.20
CA LEU A 160 3.71 -11.43 2.34
C LEU A 160 2.85 -10.27 1.83
N HIS A 161 3.13 -9.08 2.35
CA HIS A 161 2.42 -7.87 1.95
C HIS A 161 3.31 -6.63 1.97
N THR A 162 2.92 -5.61 1.21
CA THR A 162 3.59 -4.32 1.20
C THR A 162 2.61 -3.22 1.52
N HIS A 163 2.94 -2.41 2.52
CA HIS A 163 2.35 -1.12 2.78
C HIS A 163 3.01 -0.07 1.89
N ALA A 164 2.30 0.43 0.87
CA ALA A 164 2.75 1.54 0.06
C ALA A 164 2.09 2.83 0.55
N PHE A 165 2.80 3.55 1.42
CA PHE A 165 2.33 4.81 1.99
C PHE A 165 2.53 5.96 0.99
N VAL A 166 1.43 6.39 0.37
CA VAL A 166 1.37 7.55 -0.51
C VAL A 166 1.21 8.80 0.35
N MET A 167 2.24 9.66 0.36
CA MET A 167 2.17 10.95 1.05
C MET A 167 1.04 11.81 0.50
N ASN A 168 0.35 12.57 1.36
CA ASN A 168 -0.64 13.56 0.91
C ASN A 168 0.02 14.83 0.34
N LEU A 169 0.90 14.66 -0.64
CA LEU A 169 1.73 15.68 -1.25
C LEU A 169 1.93 15.38 -2.73
N THR A 170 1.76 16.39 -3.57
CA THR A 170 2.13 16.36 -4.98
C THR A 170 2.57 17.75 -5.44
N LYS A 171 3.43 17.81 -6.46
CA LYS A 171 3.90 19.06 -7.05
C LYS A 171 3.13 19.38 -8.32
N THR A 172 2.45 20.52 -8.32
CA THR A 172 1.69 21.02 -9.47
C THR A 172 2.56 21.79 -10.46
N SER A 173 2.03 22.04 -11.65
CA SER A 173 2.66 22.70 -12.79
C SER A 173 3.16 24.12 -12.49
N ASP A 174 2.58 24.82 -11.51
CA ASP A 174 3.07 26.11 -11.00
C ASP A 174 4.27 25.99 -10.04
N GLY A 175 4.82 24.79 -9.88
CA GLY A 175 6.01 24.50 -9.09
C GLY A 175 5.78 24.36 -7.59
N LYS A 176 4.53 24.41 -7.11
CA LYS A 176 4.22 24.34 -5.67
C LYS A 176 3.80 22.95 -5.23
N TRP A 177 4.21 22.57 -4.02
CA TRP A 177 3.73 21.38 -3.35
C TRP A 177 2.36 21.63 -2.72
N ARG A 178 1.43 20.70 -2.94
CA ARG A 178 0.04 20.78 -2.46
C ARG A 178 -0.46 19.42 -2.01
N SER A 179 -1.57 19.41 -1.29
CA SER A 179 -2.25 18.16 -0.93
C SER A 179 -2.66 17.38 -2.19
N LEU A 180 -2.46 16.07 -2.15
CA LEU A 180 -2.94 15.15 -3.16
C LEU A 180 -4.47 15.11 -3.14
N THR A 181 -5.08 15.17 -4.32
CA THR A 181 -6.50 14.85 -4.47
C THR A 181 -6.60 13.35 -4.74
N ASN A 182 -7.22 12.61 -3.82
CA ASN A 182 -7.18 11.15 -3.83
C ASN A 182 -8.25 10.47 -4.68
N ASP A 183 -9.19 11.22 -5.23
CA ASP A 183 -10.30 10.68 -6.02
C ASP A 183 -9.80 9.81 -7.19
N GLY A 184 -8.69 10.19 -7.82
CA GLY A 184 -8.06 9.40 -8.88
C GLY A 184 -7.63 8.00 -8.40
N ILE A 185 -6.98 7.92 -7.24
CA ILE A 185 -6.50 6.64 -6.68
C ILE A 185 -7.67 5.81 -6.11
N VAL A 186 -8.55 6.46 -5.32
CA VAL A 186 -9.69 5.78 -4.66
C VAL A 186 -10.67 5.19 -5.66
N ASN A 187 -10.98 5.92 -6.74
CA ASN A 187 -11.92 5.43 -7.76
C ASN A 187 -11.31 4.34 -8.66
N SER A 188 -9.99 4.12 -8.59
CA SER A 188 -9.24 3.19 -9.43
C SER A 188 -8.66 2.00 -8.67
N LEU A 189 -9.07 1.74 -7.42
CA LEU A 189 -8.53 0.62 -6.63
C LEU A 189 -8.68 -0.73 -7.32
N THR A 190 -9.80 -0.98 -7.99
CA THR A 190 -10.01 -2.22 -8.75
C THR A 190 -9.00 -2.35 -9.90
N LEU A 191 -8.72 -1.24 -10.61
CA LEU A 191 -7.71 -1.21 -11.66
C LEU A 191 -6.33 -1.51 -11.08
N LEU A 192 -5.91 -0.78 -10.05
CA LEU A 192 -4.60 -0.95 -9.41
C LEU A 192 -4.41 -2.35 -8.83
N GLY A 193 -5.46 -2.91 -8.22
CA GLY A 193 -5.46 -4.28 -7.72
C GLY A 193 -5.35 -5.31 -8.85
N ASN A 194 -5.95 -5.06 -10.01
CA ASN A 194 -5.80 -5.91 -11.18
C ASN A 194 -4.42 -5.81 -11.83
N VAL A 195 -3.82 -4.61 -11.88
CA VAL A 195 -2.42 -4.43 -12.32
C VAL A 195 -1.48 -5.24 -11.43
N TYR A 196 -1.59 -5.10 -10.11
CA TYR A 196 -0.80 -5.90 -9.16
C TYR A 196 -0.96 -7.41 -9.40
N LYS A 197 -2.20 -7.90 -9.50
CA LYS A 197 -2.47 -9.34 -9.74
C LYS A 197 -1.88 -9.81 -11.06
N SER A 198 -2.06 -9.04 -12.14
CA SER A 198 -1.57 -9.40 -13.46
C SER A 198 -0.05 -9.47 -13.50
N GLU A 199 0.62 -8.50 -12.89
CA GLU A 199 2.09 -8.48 -12.84
C GLU A 199 2.63 -9.60 -11.97
N LEU A 200 2.04 -9.85 -10.79
CA LEU A 200 2.45 -10.96 -9.94
C LEU A 200 2.26 -12.31 -10.63
N ALA A 201 1.11 -12.53 -11.29
CA ALA A 201 0.86 -13.76 -12.03
C ALA A 201 1.92 -13.97 -13.13
N ARG A 202 2.17 -12.94 -13.94
CA ARG A 202 3.20 -12.98 -15.00
C ARG A 202 4.57 -13.33 -14.44
N GLU A 203 4.99 -12.70 -13.35
CA GLU A 203 6.29 -12.94 -12.73
C GLU A 203 6.41 -14.38 -12.17
N LEU A 204 5.33 -14.92 -11.59
CA LEU A 204 5.30 -16.29 -11.09
C LEU A 204 5.33 -17.32 -12.23
N GLU A 205 4.60 -17.08 -13.31
CA GLU A 205 4.61 -17.94 -14.50
C GLU A 205 6.01 -17.95 -15.15
N LEU A 206 6.66 -16.78 -15.25
CA LEU A 206 8.05 -16.68 -15.73
C LEU A 206 9.05 -17.41 -14.81
N ALA A 207 8.77 -17.46 -13.50
CA ALA A 207 9.55 -18.24 -12.54
C ALA A 207 9.28 -19.77 -12.61
N GLY A 208 8.34 -20.20 -13.45
CA GLY A 208 8.03 -21.61 -13.72
C GLY A 208 6.88 -22.17 -12.87
N TYR A 209 6.10 -21.33 -12.21
CA TYR A 209 4.94 -21.78 -11.43
C TYR A 209 3.68 -21.92 -12.28
N ASN A 210 2.90 -22.96 -12.00
CA ASN A 210 1.55 -23.10 -12.52
C ASN A 210 0.56 -22.41 -11.57
N LEU A 211 -0.37 -21.64 -12.13
CA LEU A 211 -1.38 -20.90 -11.36
C LEU A 211 -2.77 -21.51 -11.53
N ARG A 212 -3.54 -21.52 -10.44
CA ARG A 212 -4.97 -21.85 -10.42
C ARG A 212 -5.74 -20.55 -10.28
N TYR A 213 -6.58 -20.23 -11.26
CA TYR A 213 -7.40 -19.02 -11.28
C TYR A 213 -8.83 -19.28 -10.82
N ASP A 214 -9.38 -18.33 -10.08
CA ASP A 214 -10.78 -18.27 -9.68
C ASP A 214 -11.59 -17.40 -10.66
N ARG A 215 -12.93 -17.55 -10.64
CA ARG A 215 -13.85 -16.83 -11.54
C ARG A 215 -13.78 -15.30 -11.44
N ASN A 216 -13.38 -14.78 -10.28
CA ASN A 216 -13.23 -13.35 -10.01
C ASN A 216 -11.85 -12.79 -10.40
N GLY A 217 -10.99 -13.60 -11.04
CA GLY A 217 -9.65 -13.23 -11.43
C GLY A 217 -8.67 -13.10 -10.27
N THR A 218 -8.93 -13.73 -9.12
CA THR A 218 -7.89 -14.10 -8.15
C THR A 218 -7.21 -15.39 -8.58
N PHE A 219 -6.03 -15.66 -8.04
CA PHE A 219 -5.30 -16.88 -8.32
C PHE A 219 -4.48 -17.31 -7.10
N ASP A 220 -4.06 -18.56 -7.10
CA ASP A 220 -3.02 -19.05 -6.22
C ASP A 220 -2.14 -20.08 -6.96
N LEU A 221 -1.03 -20.48 -6.34
CA LEU A 221 -0.15 -21.52 -6.88
C LEU A 221 -0.89 -22.87 -6.93
N ALA A 222 -0.86 -23.53 -8.10
CA ALA A 222 -1.69 -24.69 -8.38
C ALA A 222 -1.39 -25.90 -7.48
N HIS A 223 -0.17 -26.03 -6.96
CA HIS A 223 0.25 -27.14 -6.09
C HIS A 223 -0.17 -27.01 -4.63
N PHE A 224 -0.72 -25.86 -4.20
CA PHE A 224 -1.34 -25.74 -2.88
C PHE A 224 -2.84 -26.03 -2.96
N SER A 225 -3.32 -26.97 -2.14
CA SER A 225 -4.74 -27.27 -1.99
C SER A 225 -5.48 -26.14 -1.25
N GLN A 226 -6.80 -26.07 -1.39
CA GLN A 226 -7.60 -25.08 -0.66
C GLN A 226 -7.55 -25.32 0.85
N GLU A 227 -7.48 -26.58 1.29
CA GLU A 227 -7.35 -26.95 2.70
C GLU A 227 -6.03 -26.46 3.29
N GLN A 228 -4.91 -26.62 2.56
CA GLN A 228 -3.60 -26.11 2.97
C GLN A 228 -3.62 -24.58 3.10
N ILE A 229 -4.20 -23.88 2.13
CA ILE A 229 -4.36 -22.43 2.18
C ILE A 229 -5.22 -22.00 3.39
N ALA A 230 -6.31 -22.72 3.64
CA ALA A 230 -7.21 -22.41 4.74
C ALA A 230 -6.53 -22.52 6.11
N GLN A 231 -5.66 -23.52 6.32
CA GLN A 231 -4.95 -23.73 7.59
C GLN A 231 -4.06 -22.53 7.99
N PHE A 232 -3.49 -21.82 7.02
CA PHE A 232 -2.63 -20.65 7.26
C PHE A 232 -3.36 -19.31 7.08
N SER A 233 -4.71 -19.32 7.19
CA SER A 233 -5.57 -18.17 6.95
C SER A 233 -6.46 -17.85 8.18
N GLN A 234 -5.92 -17.95 9.39
CA GLN A 234 -6.70 -17.84 10.64
C GLN A 234 -7.44 -16.51 10.74
N ARG A 235 -6.76 -15.39 10.46
CA ARG A 235 -7.36 -14.05 10.42
C ARG A 235 -8.54 -13.95 9.44
N SER A 236 -8.42 -14.58 8.26
CA SER A 236 -9.50 -14.60 7.28
C SER A 236 -10.73 -15.34 7.78
N GLN A 237 -10.52 -16.50 8.42
CA GLN A 237 -11.59 -17.29 9.01
C GLN A 237 -12.30 -16.55 10.14
N GLN A 238 -11.55 -15.84 11.00
CA GLN A 238 -12.12 -15.00 12.05
C GLN A 238 -13.04 -13.92 11.46
N ILE A 239 -12.56 -13.20 10.43
CA ILE A 239 -13.36 -12.15 9.75
C ILE A 239 -14.62 -12.76 9.14
N GLU A 240 -14.52 -13.90 8.47
CA GLU A 240 -15.67 -14.56 7.85
C GLU A 240 -16.69 -15.03 8.89
N ALA A 241 -16.25 -15.63 9.99
CA ALA A 241 -17.11 -16.05 11.08
C ALA A 241 -17.86 -14.87 11.72
N GLU A 242 -17.20 -13.72 11.84
CA GLU A 242 -17.78 -12.52 12.44
C GLU A 242 -18.73 -11.77 11.51
N LEU A 243 -18.44 -11.74 10.21
CA LEU A 243 -19.40 -11.28 9.20
C LEU A 243 -20.64 -12.19 9.17
N ALA A 244 -20.46 -13.51 9.26
CA ALA A 244 -21.55 -14.47 9.27
C ALA A 244 -22.47 -14.30 10.49
N LYS A 245 -21.94 -13.98 11.67
CA LYS A 245 -22.75 -13.63 12.87
C LYS A 245 -23.69 -12.44 12.61
N ASN A 246 -23.30 -11.54 11.71
CA ASN A 246 -24.06 -10.36 11.32
C ASN A 246 -24.88 -10.58 10.03
N GLY A 247 -24.97 -11.80 9.52
CA GLY A 247 -25.67 -12.12 8.28
C GLY A 247 -25.01 -11.56 7.01
N LEU A 248 -23.73 -11.20 7.09
CA LEU A 248 -22.96 -10.61 6.00
C LEU A 248 -21.96 -11.64 5.42
N SER A 249 -21.58 -11.41 4.17
CA SER A 249 -20.46 -12.09 3.52
C SER A 249 -19.38 -11.08 3.16
N ARG A 250 -18.19 -11.56 2.74
CA ARG A 250 -17.15 -10.67 2.20
C ARG A 250 -17.60 -9.92 0.94
N GLU A 251 -18.63 -10.38 0.25
CA GLU A 251 -19.15 -9.70 -0.94
C GLU A 251 -20.12 -8.58 -0.56
N THR A 252 -20.89 -8.78 0.52
CA THR A 252 -21.93 -7.84 0.96
C THR A 252 -21.49 -6.88 2.06
N ALA A 253 -20.39 -7.16 2.76
CA ALA A 253 -19.86 -6.31 3.81
C ALA A 253 -19.17 -5.05 3.26
N SER A 254 -19.29 -3.93 3.99
CA SER A 254 -18.54 -2.71 3.72
C SER A 254 -17.04 -2.88 4.01
N HIS A 255 -16.20 -1.98 3.47
CA HIS A 255 -14.75 -2.02 3.71
C HIS A 255 -14.42 -1.91 5.22
N GLU A 256 -15.11 -1.04 5.96
CA GLU A 256 -14.91 -0.92 7.41
C GLU A 256 -15.27 -2.20 8.16
N GLN A 257 -16.36 -2.86 7.77
CA GLN A 257 -16.79 -4.13 8.40
C GLN A 257 -15.81 -5.27 8.16
N LYS A 258 -15.09 -5.27 7.03
CA LYS A 258 -14.04 -6.26 6.73
C LYS A 258 -12.76 -6.02 7.52
N MET A 259 -12.41 -4.75 7.78
CA MET A 259 -11.17 -4.36 8.46
C MET A 259 -11.28 -4.44 9.99
N ARG A 260 -12.48 -4.16 10.52
CA ARG A 260 -12.80 -4.22 11.95
C ARG A 260 -14.16 -4.88 12.15
N PRO A 261 -14.26 -6.19 11.91
CA PRO A 261 -15.44 -6.91 12.35
C PRO A 261 -15.51 -6.78 13.89
N ARG A 262 -16.72 -6.55 14.42
CA ARG A 262 -17.04 -6.33 15.84
C ARG A 262 -17.93 -7.45 16.36
#